data_AF-A0A6H0CXN6-F1
#
_entry.id   AF-A0A6H0CXN6-F1
#
_cell.length_a   1.000
_cell.length_b   1.000
_cell.length_c   1.000
_cell.angle_alpha   90.00
_cell.angle_beta   90.00
_cell.angle_gamma   90.00
#
_symmetry.space_group_name_H-M   'P 1'
#
loop_
_entity.id
_entity.type
_entity.pdbx_description
1 polymer ?
#
loop_
_entity_poly.entity_id
_entity_poly.type
_entity_poly.pdbx_seq_one_letter_code
_entity_poly.pdbx_strand_id
1 'polypeptide(L)'
;MERHDVVNAVEKALSEVLEQPVTGLTEEVRLFEDLHLDSTSVLEMLMALEDAIDVSVDPENLDMDDFKSVGTLTDYVLSQQTTSGV
;
A
#
# COMPACT_ATOMS: atom_id res chain seq x y z
N MET A 1 5.22 -13.45 -5.09
CA MET A 1 5.34 -12.92 -3.71
C MET A 1 4.21 -13.45 -2.88
N GLU A 2 4.40 -13.61 -1.58
CA GLU A 2 3.27 -13.90 -0.69
C GLU A 2 2.66 -12.58 -0.20
N ARG A 3 1.36 -12.63 0.16
CA ARG A 3 0.61 -11.50 0.70
C ARG A 3 1.30 -10.84 1.89
N HIS A 4 1.92 -11.65 2.74
CA HIS A 4 2.69 -11.20 3.90
C HIS A 4 3.89 -10.32 3.53
N ASP A 5 4.54 -10.56 2.38
CA ASP A 5 5.65 -9.72 1.92
C ASP A 5 5.16 -8.32 1.53
N VAL A 6 4.01 -8.26 0.87
CA VAL A 6 3.36 -7.00 0.47
C VAL A 6 2.91 -6.22 1.70
N VAL A 7 2.27 -6.88 2.68
CA VAL A 7 1.88 -6.23 3.94
C VAL A 7 3.09 -5.67 4.69
N ASN A 8 4.21 -6.39 4.75
CA ASN A 8 5.43 -5.87 5.37
C ASN A 8 6.00 -4.66 4.62
N ALA A 9 5.96 -4.67 3.29
CA ALA A 9 6.39 -3.52 2.48
C ALA A 9 5.46 -2.31 2.70
N VAL A 10 4.15 -2.54 2.75
CA VAL A 10 3.14 -1.53 3.08
C VAL A 10 3.35 -0.96 4.49
N GLU A 11 3.60 -1.81 5.49
CA GLU A 11 3.86 -1.40 6.87
C GLU A 11 5.13 -0.53 6.97
N LYS A 12 6.17 -0.88 6.21
CA LYS A 12 7.39 -0.09 6.13
C LYS A 12 7.17 1.26 5.44
N ALA A 13 6.49 1.26 4.28
CA ALA A 13 6.16 2.48 3.55
C ALA A 13 5.28 3.42 4.40
N LEU A 14 4.27 2.89 5.08
CA LEU A 14 3.44 3.65 6.02
C LEU A 14 4.25 4.21 7.18
N SER A 15 5.19 3.44 7.72
CA SER A 15 6.02 3.93 8.83
C SER A 15 6.92 5.10 8.42
N GLU A 16 7.41 5.09 7.19
CA GLU A 16 8.20 6.18 6.62
C GLU A 16 7.36 7.43 6.38
N VAL A 17 6.18 7.28 5.77
CA VAL A 17 5.28 8.40 5.45
C VAL A 17 4.64 9.02 6.68
N LEU A 18 4.21 8.21 7.64
CA LEU A 18 3.59 8.68 8.88
C LEU A 18 4.62 9.16 9.93
N GLU A 19 5.91 9.08 9.59
CA GLU A 19 7.04 9.38 10.49
C GLU A 19 6.94 8.68 11.86
N GLN A 20 6.25 7.53 11.91
CA GLN A 20 5.97 6.80 13.15
C GLN A 20 6.01 5.29 12.90
N PRO A 21 6.45 4.48 13.88
CA PRO A 21 6.46 3.04 13.72
C PRO A 21 5.04 2.48 13.66
N VAL A 22 4.63 2.03 12.48
CA VAL A 22 3.40 1.28 12.30
C VAL A 22 3.75 -0.19 12.50
N THR A 23 3.13 -0.85 13.48
CA THR A 23 3.40 -2.26 13.78
C THR A 23 2.10 -3.03 13.98
N GLY A 24 2.06 -4.26 13.47
CA GLY A 24 0.88 -5.12 13.61
C GLY A 24 -0.28 -4.65 12.73
N LEU A 25 0.05 -4.18 11.53
CA LEU A 25 -0.94 -3.74 10.57
C LEU A 25 -1.83 -4.93 10.17
N THR A 26 -3.13 -4.85 10.44
CA THR A 26 -4.09 -5.86 9.99
C THR A 26 -4.74 -5.41 8.69
N GLU A 27 -5.20 -6.36 7.88
CA GLU A 27 -5.86 -6.09 6.60
C GLU A 27 -7.16 -5.27 6.74
N GLU A 28 -7.71 -5.21 7.95
CA GLU A 28 -8.90 -4.47 8.32
C GLU A 28 -8.62 -2.99 8.64
N VAL A 29 -7.35 -2.60 8.83
CA VAL A 29 -6.96 -1.21 9.13
C VAL A 29 -7.30 -0.32 7.94
N ARG A 30 -8.06 0.75 8.20
CA ARG A 30 -8.48 1.70 7.16
C ARG A 30 -7.45 2.81 7.01
N LEU A 31 -6.89 2.93 5.80
CA LEU A 31 -5.81 3.87 5.49
C LEU A 31 -6.24 5.33 5.70
N PHE A 32 -7.45 5.70 5.29
CA PHE A 32 -7.97 7.05 5.48
C PHE A 32 -8.56 7.31 6.87
N GLU A 33 -9.28 6.35 7.45
CA GLU A 33 -9.99 6.57 8.73
C GLU A 33 -9.12 6.31 9.96
N ASP A 34 -8.34 5.23 9.96
CA ASP A 34 -7.52 4.87 11.12
C ASP A 34 -6.16 5.56 11.04
N LEU A 35 -5.53 5.56 9.85
CA LEU A 35 -4.20 6.13 9.65
C LEU A 35 -4.21 7.59 9.18
N HIS A 36 -5.39 8.17 8.90
CA HIS A 36 -5.55 9.57 8.50
C HIS A 36 -4.65 9.96 7.31
N LEU A 37 -4.47 9.06 6.33
CA LEU A 37 -3.67 9.38 5.16
C LEU A 37 -4.31 10.52 4.35
N ASP A 38 -3.49 11.51 4.01
CA ASP A 38 -3.85 12.56 3.06
C ASP A 38 -3.48 12.14 1.63
N SER A 39 -4.03 12.81 0.61
CA SER A 39 -3.72 12.55 -0.80
C SER A 39 -2.22 12.63 -1.11
N THR A 40 -1.50 13.50 -0.41
CA THR A 40 -0.04 13.62 -0.52
C THR A 40 0.67 12.41 0.08
N SER A 41 0.29 12.02 1.29
CA SER A 41 0.85 10.85 1.98
C SER A 41 0.56 9.55 1.23
N VAL A 42 -0.60 9.44 0.57
CA VAL A 42 -0.90 8.31 -0.32
C VAL A 42 0.10 8.22 -1.46
N LEU A 43 0.38 9.32 -2.17
CA LEU A 43 1.37 9.32 -3.26
C LEU A 43 2.78 8.97 -2.76
N GLU A 44 3.20 9.50 -1.61
CA GLU A 44 4.48 9.16 -0.99
C GLU A 44 4.57 7.68 -0.62
N MET A 45 3.47 7.13 -0.07
CA MET A 45 3.37 5.72 0.29
C MET A 45 3.46 4.83 -0.95
N LEU A 46 2.78 5.19 -2.04
CA LEU A 46 2.87 4.48 -3.29
C LEU A 46 4.31 4.45 -3.80
N MET A 47 5.00 5.59 -3.86
CA MET A 47 6.39 5.66 -4.31
C MET A 47 7.33 4.79 -3.45
N ALA A 48 7.16 4.81 -2.13
CA ALA A 48 7.94 3.97 -1.20
C ALA A 48 7.63 2.47 -1.39
N LEU A 49 6.36 2.13 -1.65
CA LEU A 49 5.94 0.77 -1.91
C LEU A 49 6.49 0.26 -3.25
N GLU A 50 6.42 1.07 -4.31
CA GLU A 50 6.99 0.78 -5.63
C GLU A 50 8.49 0.46 -5.53
N ASP A 51 9.26 1.28 -4.80
CA ASP A 51 10.69 1.04 -4.56
C ASP A 51 10.95 -0.23 -3.73
N ALA A 52 10.09 -0.52 -2.75
CA ALA A 52 10.29 -1.65 -1.84
C ALA A 52 10.08 -3.02 -2.51
N ILE A 53 9.15 -3.13 -3.46
CA ILE A 53 8.77 -4.41 -4.08
C ILE A 53 8.84 -4.39 -5.62
N ASP A 54 9.47 -3.38 -6.19
CA ASP A 54 9.66 -3.18 -7.64
C ASP A 54 8.34 -3.30 -8.42
N VAL A 55 7.27 -2.73 -7.87
CA VAL A 55 5.95 -2.70 -8.51
C VAL A 55 5.74 -1.35 -9.20
N SER A 56 4.86 -1.32 -10.20
CA SER A 56 4.39 -0.06 -10.79
C SER A 56 2.89 0.07 -10.53
N VAL A 57 2.54 1.07 -9.72
CA VAL A 57 1.17 1.36 -9.30
C VAL A 57 0.73 2.64 -10.00
N ASP A 58 -0.35 2.56 -10.77
CA ASP A 58 -0.87 3.72 -11.48
C ASP A 58 -1.94 4.40 -10.64
N PRO A 59 -1.68 5.60 -10.09
CA PRO A 59 -2.65 6.34 -9.28
C PRO A 59 -3.92 6.71 -10.07
N GLU A 60 -3.88 6.74 -11.41
CA GLU A 60 -5.07 6.99 -12.23
C GLU A 60 -6.02 5.77 -12.27
N ASN A 61 -5.49 4.57 -12.04
CA ASN A 61 -6.26 3.31 -12.00
C ASN A 61 -6.61 2.88 -10.57
N LEU A 62 -6.22 3.65 -9.56
CA LEU A 62 -6.54 3.38 -8.18
C LEU A 62 -7.86 4.06 -7.82
N ASP A 63 -8.83 3.25 -7.38
CA ASP A 63 -10.08 3.77 -6.87
C ASP A 63 -10.04 3.99 -5.35
N MET A 64 -10.98 4.78 -4.83
CA MET A 64 -11.14 4.97 -3.38
C MET A 64 -11.34 3.65 -2.63
N ASP A 65 -11.88 2.62 -3.30
CA ASP A 65 -12.08 1.30 -2.72
C ASP A 65 -10.75 0.54 -2.51
N ASP A 66 -9.73 0.76 -3.36
CA ASP A 66 -8.40 0.14 -3.21
C ASP A 66 -7.65 0.71 -2.00
N PHE A 67 -7.90 1.97 -1.68
CA PHE A 67 -7.35 2.65 -0.50
C PHE A 67 -8.24 2.52 0.75
N LYS A 68 -9.29 1.71 0.70
CA LYS A 68 -10.21 1.56 1.82
C LYS A 68 -9.54 0.93 3.03
N SER A 69 -8.73 -0.11 2.81
CA SER A 69 -7.97 -0.77 3.85
C SER A 69 -6.65 -1.32 3.31
N VAL A 70 -5.77 -1.70 4.24
CA VAL A 70 -4.49 -2.35 3.93
C VAL A 70 -4.70 -3.63 3.12
N GLY A 71 -5.77 -4.38 3.40
CA GLY A 71 -6.12 -5.59 2.67
C GLY A 71 -6.43 -5.34 1.21
N THR A 72 -7.27 -4.33 0.91
CA THR A 72 -7.59 -3.99 -0.50
C THR A 72 -6.37 -3.49 -1.25
N LEU A 73 -5.54 -2.65 -0.62
CA LEU A 73 -4.30 -2.19 -1.24
C LEU A 73 -3.34 -3.36 -1.53
N THR A 74 -3.24 -4.30 -0.58
CA THR A 74 -2.42 -5.50 -0.73
C THR A 74 -2.91 -6.36 -1.89
N ASP A 75 -4.23 -6.58 -2.00
CA ASP A 75 -4.83 -7.32 -3.12
C ASP A 75 -4.58 -6.62 -4.47
N TYR A 76 -4.73 -5.29 -4.51
CA TYR A 76 -4.45 -4.51 -5.71
C TYR A 76 -3.00 -4.71 -6.18
N VAL A 77 -2.03 -4.57 -5.27
CA VAL A 77 -0.60 -4.74 -5.55
C VAL A 77 -0.28 -6.14 -6.03
N LEU A 78 -0.86 -7.18 -5.41
CA LEU A 78 -0.70 -8.57 -5.84
C LEU A 78 -1.27 -8.81 -7.25
N SER A 79 -2.37 -8.14 -7.59
CA SER A 79 -2.97 -8.20 -8.93
C SER A 79 -2.07 -7.55 -10.00
N GLN A 80 -1.46 -6.40 -9.68
CA GLN A 80 -0.52 -5.71 -10.57
C GLN A 80 0.75 -6.53 -10.86
N GLN A 81 1.29 -7.19 -9.83
CA GLN A 81 2.45 -8.08 -9.95
C GLN A 81 2.19 -9.29 -10.87
N THR A 82 0.94 -9.77 -10.95
CA THR A 82 0.56 -10.85 -11.88
C THR A 82 0.54 -10.39 -13.33
N THR A 83 0.35 -9.08 -13.57
CA THR A 83 0.18 -8.52 -14.92
C THR A 83 1.50 -8.08 -15.56
N SER A 84 2.55 -7.75 -14.79
CA SER A 84 3.87 -7.34 -15.31
C SER A 84 4.74 -8.46 -15.92
N GLY A 85 4.16 -9.63 -16.19
CA GLY A 85 4.84 -10.79 -16.75
C GLY A 85 4.39 -11.18 -18.16
N VAL A 86 4.34 -10.25 -19.12
CA VAL A 86 4.16 -10.57 -20.56
C VAL A 86 5.03 -9.69 -21.45
#